data_AF-A0A419G8U4-F1
#
_entry.id   AF-A0A419G8U4-F1
#
_cell.length_a   1.000
_cell.length_b   1.000
_cell.length_c   1.000
_cell.angle_alpha   90.00
_cell.angle_beta   90.00
_cell.angle_gamma   90.00
#
_symmetry.space_group_name_H-M   'P 1'
#
loop_
_entity.id
_entity.type
_entity.pdbx_description
1 polymer ?
#
loop_
_entity_poly.entity_id
_entity_poly.type
_entity_poly.pdbx_seq_one_letter_code
_entity_poly.pdbx_strand_id
1 'polypeptide(L)'
;MNPKQFLQVGGVVLAVLGLLGFFGLIGPTADQSIFGSAWWFDNGENWAHIILGVIGFVAAFAFPSTVQKPLVILLGALGVLVGLYSLFISEIFLGTTLQNPADTILHIVVGAWALWAGLGKRGTIAEGAPKAGM
;
A
#
# COMPACT_ATOMS: atom_id res chain seq x y z
N MET A 1 -10.78 -5.79 -8.35
CA MET A 1 -10.74 -5.13 -7.02
C MET A 1 -11.17 -3.68 -7.16
N ASN A 2 -11.89 -3.12 -6.19
CA ASN A 2 -12.27 -1.69 -6.16
C ASN A 2 -11.51 -0.92 -5.05
N PRO A 3 -11.59 0.42 -4.99
CA PRO A 3 -10.85 1.21 -4.00
C PRO A 3 -11.13 0.81 -2.54
N LYS A 4 -12.39 0.52 -2.19
CA LYS A 4 -12.76 0.04 -0.86
C LYS A 4 -12.07 -1.27 -0.51
N GLN A 5 -12.11 -2.24 -1.42
CA GLN A 5 -11.48 -3.54 -1.24
C GLN A 5 -9.95 -3.42 -1.10
N PHE A 6 -9.32 -2.53 -1.87
CA PHE A 6 -7.89 -2.24 -1.70
C PHE A 6 -7.61 -1.64 -0.32
N LEU A 7 -8.37 -0.65 0.12
CA LEU A 7 -8.20 -0.04 1.46
C LEU A 7 -8.38 -1.08 2.59
N GLN A 8 -9.31 -2.02 2.45
CA GLN A 8 -9.51 -3.10 3.41
C GLN A 8 -8.34 -4.08 3.44
N VAL A 9 -8.00 -4.67 2.29
CA VAL A 9 -6.98 -5.71 2.22
C VAL A 9 -5.58 -5.12 2.36
N GLY A 10 -5.28 -4.09 1.56
CA GLY A 10 -4.01 -3.38 1.60
C GLY A 10 -3.75 -2.73 2.95
N GLY A 11 -4.77 -2.14 3.59
CA GLY A 11 -4.61 -1.56 4.93
C GLY A 11 -4.20 -2.59 5.98
N VAL A 12 -4.86 -3.75 5.99
CA VAL A 12 -4.49 -4.86 6.90
C VAL A 12 -3.10 -5.39 6.59
N VAL A 13 -2.79 -5.66 5.32
CA VAL A 13 -1.48 -6.19 4.90
C VAL A 13 -0.37 -5.24 5.32
N LEU A 14 -0.53 -3.93 5.08
CA LEU A 14 0.49 -2.94 5.42
C LEU A 14 0.70 -2.85 6.95
N ALA A 15 -0.39 -2.85 7.73
CA ALA A 15 -0.29 -2.86 9.18
C ALA A 15 0.40 -4.12 9.72
N VAL A 16 0.08 -5.29 9.17
CA VAL A 16 0.73 -6.55 9.53
C VAL A 16 2.22 -6.51 9.19
N LEU A 17 2.59 -6.05 7.99
CA LEU A 17 3.99 -5.93 7.58
C LEU A 17 4.80 -5.06 8.54
N GLY A 18 4.30 -3.88 8.92
CA GLY A 18 4.99 -3.03 9.89
C GLY A 18 5.11 -3.68 11.29
N LEU A 19 4.11 -4.46 11.72
CA LEU A 19 4.22 -5.24 12.96
C LEU A 19 5.28 -6.33 12.85
N LEU A 20 5.32 -7.09 11.74
CA LEU A 20 6.31 -8.14 11.53
C LEU A 20 7.75 -7.60 11.56
N GLY A 21 7.97 -6.34 11.14
CA GLY A 21 9.25 -5.69 11.28
C GLY A 21 9.64 -5.44 12.74
N PHE A 22 8.71 -5.05 13.61
CA PHE A 22 9.00 -4.92 15.05
C PHE A 22 9.20 -6.26 15.77
N PHE A 23 8.60 -7.35 15.27
CA PHE A 23 8.70 -8.68 15.88
C PHE A 23 9.92 -9.49 15.42
N GLY A 24 10.85 -8.92 14.66
CA GLY A 24 12.06 -9.64 14.24
C GLY A 24 11.83 -10.62 13.08
N LEU A 25 10.73 -10.48 12.34
CA LEU A 25 10.56 -11.26 11.11
C LEU A 25 11.20 -10.53 9.93
N ILE A 26 11.00 -9.22 9.85
CA ILE A 26 11.49 -8.38 8.74
C ILE A 26 12.10 -7.07 9.24
N GLY A 27 12.83 -7.04 10.37
CA GLY A 27 13.44 -5.82 10.90
C GLY A 27 13.56 -5.80 12.43
N PRO A 28 13.79 -4.64 13.08
CA PRO A 28 13.98 -3.31 12.50
C PRO A 28 15.39 -3.06 11.92
N THR A 29 16.26 -4.07 11.94
CA THR A 29 17.58 -4.06 11.30
C THR A 29 17.75 -5.31 10.46
N ALA A 30 18.71 -5.30 9.53
CA ALA A 30 19.03 -6.47 8.71
C ALA A 30 19.35 -7.71 9.57
N ASP A 31 20.12 -7.55 10.66
CA ASP A 31 20.51 -8.65 11.55
C ASP A 31 19.34 -9.24 12.34
N GLN A 32 18.25 -8.48 12.48
CA GLN A 32 17.02 -8.91 13.15
C GLN A 32 15.99 -9.47 12.18
N SER A 33 16.22 -9.38 10.87
CA SER A 33 15.34 -9.97 9.85
C SER A 33 15.72 -11.42 9.57
N ILE A 34 14.73 -12.30 9.41
CA ILE A 34 14.97 -13.69 8.96
C ILE A 34 15.49 -13.75 7.51
N PHE A 35 15.35 -12.65 6.76
CA PHE A 35 15.85 -12.50 5.40
C PHE A 35 17.18 -11.72 5.33
N GLY A 36 17.74 -11.32 6.48
CA GLY A 36 18.98 -10.56 6.52
C GLY A 36 18.89 -9.23 5.76
N SER A 37 19.97 -8.87 5.06
CA SER A 37 20.04 -7.67 4.23
C SER A 37 19.17 -7.71 2.97
N ALA A 38 18.62 -8.88 2.61
CA ALA A 38 17.78 -9.00 1.41
C ALA A 38 16.43 -8.32 1.58
N TRP A 39 15.85 -8.36 2.79
CA TRP A 39 14.58 -7.71 3.09
C TRP A 39 14.43 -7.41 4.58
N TRP A 40 14.31 -6.13 4.91
CA TRP A 40 14.02 -5.66 6.26
C TRP A 40 13.38 -4.27 6.19
N PHE A 41 12.73 -3.83 7.26
CA PHE A 41 12.19 -2.50 7.42
C PHE A 41 12.81 -1.85 8.63
N ASP A 42 13.20 -0.58 8.56
CA ASP A 42 13.62 0.13 9.77
C ASP A 42 12.44 0.60 10.63
N ASN A 43 12.74 1.23 11.75
CA ASN A 43 11.71 1.74 12.67
C ASN A 43 10.76 2.75 11.99
N GLY A 44 11.28 3.61 11.10
CA GLY A 44 10.48 4.61 10.41
C GLY A 44 9.53 3.95 9.41
N GLU A 45 10.01 2.99 8.63
CA GLU A 45 9.22 2.23 7.66
C GLU A 45 8.13 1.41 8.35
N ASN A 46 8.48 0.75 9.46
CA ASN A 46 7.50 -0.01 10.25
C ASN A 46 6.38 0.88 10.78
N TRP A 47 6.71 2.06 11.33
CA TRP A 47 5.70 3.01 11.78
C TRP A 47 4.86 3.56 10.63
N ALA A 48 5.48 3.90 9.50
CA ALA A 48 4.76 4.38 8.32
C ALA A 48 3.76 3.31 7.83
N HIS A 49 4.19 2.06 7.74
CA HIS A 49 3.34 0.95 7.34
C HIS A 49 2.16 0.70 8.29
N ILE A 50 2.40 0.74 9.61
CA ILE A 50 1.33 0.60 10.61
C ILE A 50 0.33 1.75 10.52
N ILE A 51 0.81 2.99 10.54
CA ILE A 51 -0.06 4.18 10.56
C ILE A 51 -0.87 4.27 9.28
N LEU A 52 -0.22 4.15 8.11
CA LEU A 52 -0.91 4.19 6.82
C LEU A 52 -1.83 2.98 6.65
N GLY A 53 -1.46 1.81 7.16
CA GLY A 53 -2.28 0.60 7.13
C GLY A 53 -3.57 0.76 7.92
N VAL A 54 -3.48 1.24 9.16
CA VAL A 54 -4.64 1.50 10.02
C VAL A 54 -5.52 2.60 9.44
N ILE A 55 -4.94 3.73 9.03
CA ILE A 55 -5.70 4.84 8.42
C ILE A 55 -6.39 4.38 7.13
N GLY A 56 -5.69 3.64 6.27
CA GLY A 56 -6.24 3.09 5.04
C GLY A 56 -7.41 2.15 5.32
N PHE A 57 -7.25 1.22 6.26
CA PHE A 57 -8.32 0.31 6.67
C PHE A 57 -9.56 1.06 7.19
N VAL A 58 -9.37 2.03 8.09
CA VAL A 58 -10.45 2.87 8.62
C VAL A 58 -11.15 3.67 7.51
N ALA A 59 -10.38 4.25 6.59
CA ALA A 59 -10.91 5.01 5.45
C ALA A 59 -11.85 4.18 4.56
N ALA A 60 -11.67 2.85 4.50
CA ALA A 60 -12.56 1.95 3.77
C ALA A 60 -14.01 1.95 4.29
N PHE A 61 -14.20 2.31 5.56
CA PHE A 61 -15.50 2.34 6.23
C PHE A 61 -15.97 3.77 6.53
N ALA A 62 -15.04 4.68 6.81
CA ALA A 62 -15.35 6.05 7.23
C ALA A 62 -15.67 6.99 6.07
N PHE A 63 -15.12 6.75 4.86
CA PHE A 63 -15.26 7.67 3.73
C PHE A 63 -16.16 7.14 2.61
N PRO A 64 -16.87 8.03 1.88
CA PRO A 64 -17.64 7.65 0.71
C PRO A 64 -16.72 7.30 -0.48
N SER A 65 -17.26 6.56 -1.44
CA SER A 65 -16.50 6.10 -2.62
C SER A 65 -15.87 7.23 -3.46
N THR A 66 -16.45 8.43 -3.42
CA THR A 66 -15.92 9.64 -4.07
C THR A 66 -14.59 10.11 -3.48
N VAL A 67 -14.33 9.82 -2.20
CA VAL A 67 -13.08 10.14 -1.49
C VAL A 67 -12.12 8.95 -1.50
N GLN A 68 -12.63 7.72 -1.40
CA GLN A 68 -11.80 6.52 -1.41
C GLN A 68 -11.00 6.37 -2.72
N LYS A 69 -11.62 6.67 -3.86
CA LYS A 69 -10.96 6.56 -5.17
C LYS A 69 -9.71 7.45 -5.29
N PRO A 70 -9.79 8.78 -5.12
CA PRO A 70 -8.60 9.64 -5.21
C PRO A 70 -7.57 9.31 -4.13
N LEU A 71 -8.00 8.89 -2.92
CA LEU A 71 -7.08 8.45 -1.87
C LEU A 71 -6.25 7.24 -2.32
N VAL A 72 -6.88 6.21 -2.88
CA VAL A 72 -6.18 5.01 -3.36
C VAL A 72 -5.25 5.33 -4.54
N ILE A 73 -5.67 6.23 -5.44
CA ILE A 73 -4.81 6.70 -6.53
C ILE A 73 -3.59 7.43 -5.98
N LEU A 74 -3.76 8.31 -4.98
CA LEU A 74 -2.68 9.03 -4.34
C LEU A 74 -1.69 8.07 -3.66
N LEU A 75 -2.19 7.13 -2.86
CA LEU A 75 -1.36 6.09 -2.23
C LEU A 75 -0.60 5.28 -3.27
N GLY A 76 -1.24 4.95 -4.39
CA GLY A 76 -0.59 4.24 -5.49
C GLY A 76 0.52 5.02 -6.17
N ALA A 77 0.26 6.30 -6.47
CA ALA A 77 1.26 7.19 -7.04
C ALA A 77 2.45 7.37 -6.08
N LEU A 78 2.19 7.60 -4.79
CA LEU A 78 3.23 7.72 -3.78
C LEU A 78 4.05 6.43 -3.64
N GLY A 79 3.41 5.26 -3.58
CA GLY A 79 4.11 3.97 -3.51
C GLY A 79 5.04 3.74 -4.71
N VAL A 80 4.57 4.00 -5.93
CA VAL A 80 5.41 3.90 -7.14
C VAL A 80 6.54 4.92 -7.09
N LEU A 81 6.28 6.18 -6.72
CA LEU A 81 7.31 7.22 -6.65
C LEU A 81 8.39 6.88 -5.62
N VAL A 82 8.00 6.39 -4.44
CA VAL A 82 8.91 5.96 -3.37
C VAL A 82 9.79 4.80 -3.85
N GLY A 83 9.19 3.77 -4.47
CA GLY A 83 9.96 2.64 -5.00
C GLY A 83 10.83 2.99 -6.22
N LEU A 84 10.45 3.97 -7.04
CA LEU A 84 11.34 4.47 -8.10
C LEU A 84 12.46 5.32 -7.51
N TYR A 85 12.18 6.11 -6.48
CA TYR A 85 13.16 6.96 -5.81
C TYR A 85 14.26 6.15 -5.13
N SER A 86 13.91 5.03 -4.50
CA SER A 86 14.89 4.12 -3.87
C SER A 86 15.88 3.48 -4.84
N LEU A 87 15.59 3.46 -6.16
CA LEU A 87 16.53 3.00 -7.18
C LEU A 87 17.70 3.98 -7.41
N PHE A 88 17.51 5.26 -7.09
CA PHE A 88 18.47 6.32 -7.40
C PHE A 88 19.10 6.94 -6.17
N ILE A 89 18.46 6.83 -5.00
CA ILE A 89 18.94 7.44 -3.77
C ILE A 89 19.10 6.38 -2.69
N SER A 90 20.34 6.24 -2.23
CA SER A 90 20.75 5.36 -1.14
C SER A 90 20.90 6.10 0.20
N GLU A 91 20.44 7.34 0.31
CA GLU A 91 20.50 8.10 1.56
C GLU A 91 19.20 7.96 2.38
N ILE A 92 19.28 8.25 3.67
CA ILE A 92 18.13 8.26 4.59
C ILE A 92 17.12 9.30 4.10
N PHE A 93 15.93 8.85 3.68
CA PHE A 93 14.83 9.73 3.26
C PHE A 93 13.71 9.66 4.29
N LEU A 94 13.26 10.80 4.82
CA LEU A 94 12.25 10.86 5.90
C LEU A 94 12.56 10.01 7.16
N GLY A 95 13.84 9.74 7.44
CA GLY A 95 14.27 8.89 8.55
C GLY A 95 14.24 7.38 8.25
N THR A 96 14.07 7.01 6.98
CA THR A 96 13.98 5.61 6.50
C THR A 96 15.10 5.23 5.55
N THR A 97 15.52 3.97 5.58
CA THR A 97 16.60 3.36 4.79
C THR A 97 16.00 2.39 3.77
N LEU A 98 15.56 2.94 2.63
CA LEU A 98 15.00 2.18 1.50
C LEU A 98 16.06 1.40 0.70
N GLN A 99 17.03 0.79 1.37
CA GLN A 99 18.25 0.27 0.74
C GLN A 99 18.17 -1.21 0.34
N ASN A 100 17.09 -1.94 0.64
CA ASN A 100 16.99 -3.35 0.22
C ASN A 100 16.15 -3.52 -1.06
N PRO A 101 16.59 -4.41 -1.99
CA PRO A 101 15.90 -4.62 -3.26
C PRO A 101 14.43 -5.04 -3.11
N ALA A 102 14.10 -5.80 -2.07
CA ALA A 102 12.74 -6.27 -1.83
C ALA A 102 11.78 -5.14 -1.44
N ASP A 103 12.25 -4.14 -0.71
CA ASP A 103 11.46 -2.98 -0.32
C ASP A 103 11.13 -2.10 -1.54
N THR A 104 12.11 -1.89 -2.42
CA THR A 104 11.87 -1.21 -3.70
C THR A 104 10.78 -1.91 -4.53
N ILE A 105 10.89 -3.24 -4.65
CA ILE A 105 9.91 -4.05 -5.38
C ILE A 105 8.54 -3.97 -4.71
N LEU A 106 8.48 -4.06 -3.39
CA LEU A 106 7.24 -3.98 -2.61
C LEU A 106 6.51 -2.67 -2.91
N HIS A 107 7.19 -1.54 -2.82
CA HIS A 107 6.61 -0.21 -3.04
C HIS A 107 6.07 -0.04 -4.46
N ILE A 108 6.82 -0.49 -5.48
CA ILE A 108 6.38 -0.45 -6.88
C ILE A 108 5.14 -1.36 -7.08
N VAL A 109 5.18 -2.59 -6.59
CA VAL A 109 4.11 -3.58 -6.78
C VAL A 109 2.83 -3.16 -6.06
N VAL A 110 2.93 -2.77 -4.78
CA VAL A 110 1.77 -2.30 -4.00
C VAL A 110 1.25 -0.98 -4.54
N GLY A 111 2.12 -0.07 -4.95
CA GLY A 111 1.75 1.18 -5.61
C GLY A 111 0.99 0.95 -6.92
N ALA A 112 1.49 0.05 -7.78
CA ALA A 112 0.83 -0.34 -9.02
C ALA A 112 -0.52 -1.03 -8.76
N TRP A 113 -0.59 -1.90 -7.74
CA TRP A 113 -1.84 -2.54 -7.32
C TRP A 113 -2.89 -1.52 -6.86
N ALA A 114 -2.48 -0.50 -6.09
CA ALA A 114 -3.35 0.59 -5.68
C ALA A 114 -3.84 1.41 -6.88
N LEU A 115 -2.94 1.80 -7.79
CA LEU A 115 -3.31 2.52 -9.01
C LEU A 115 -4.31 1.71 -9.85
N TRP A 116 -4.08 0.40 -10.01
CA TRP A 116 -5.02 -0.48 -10.70
C TRP A 116 -6.40 -0.51 -10.01
N ALA A 117 -6.44 -0.62 -8.68
CA ALA A 117 -7.69 -0.59 -7.92
C ALA A 117 -8.41 0.77 -7.97
N GLY A 118 -7.65 1.88 -8.02
CA GLY A 118 -8.15 3.25 -8.07
C GLY A 118 -8.64 3.69 -9.46
N LEU A 119 -7.93 3.28 -10.51
CA LEU A 119 -8.22 3.66 -11.91
C LEU A 119 -9.14 2.65 -12.61
N GLY A 120 -9.26 1.43 -12.08
CA GLY A 120 -10.13 0.40 -12.62
C GLY A 120 -11.57 0.88 -12.77
N LYS A 121 -12.12 0.77 -13.99
CA LYS A 121 -13.53 1.07 -14.23
C LYS A 121 -14.36 0.07 -13.42
N ARG A 122 -15.29 0.59 -12.60
CA ARG A 122 -16.35 -0.23 -12.01
C ARG A 122 -17.10 -0.83 -13.19
N GLY A 123 -17.08 -2.15 -13.34
CA GLY A 123 -17.92 -2.82 -14.33
C GLY A 123 -19.33 -2.32 -14.11
N THR A 124 -19.83 -1.51 -15.04
CA THR A 124 -21.24 -1.22 -15.17
C THR A 124 -21.89 -2.57 -15.40
N ILE A 125 -22.42 -3.17 -14.34
CA ILE A 125 -23.57 -4.03 -14.51
C ILE A 125 -24.57 -3.10 -15.17
N ALA A 126 -24.78 -3.30 -16.47
CA ALA A 126 -25.86 -2.65 -17.19
C ALA A 126 -27.12 -3.06 -16.43
N GLU A 127 -27.58 -2.16 -15.57
CA GLU A 127 -28.84 -2.26 -14.86
C GLU A 127 -29.88 -2.49 -15.95
N GLY A 128 -30.51 -3.67 -15.88
CA GLY A 128 -31.45 -4.12 -16.89
C GLY A 128 -32.44 -3.00 -17.18
N ALA A 129 -32.41 -2.54 -18.42
CA ALA A 129 -33.36 -1.54 -18.90
C ALA A 129 -34.78 -1.97 -18.48
N PRO A 130 -35.61 -1.05 -17.97
CA PRO A 130 -37.00 -1.37 -17.69
C PRO A 130 -37.62 -1.85 -19.01
N LYS A 131 -38.18 -3.06 -19.01
CA LYS A 131 -39.05 -3.50 -20.11
C LYS A 131 -40.26 -2.56 -20.10
N ALA A 132 -40.24 -1.59 -21.00
CA ALA A 132 -41.41 -0.81 -21.32
C ALA A 132 -42.43 -1.73 -22.00
N GLY A 133 -43.62 -1.83 -21.43
CA GLY A 133 -44.87 -2.18 -22.10
C GLY A 133 -45.06 -3.63 -22.54
N MET A 134 -45.99 -4.33 -21.88
CA MET A 134 -47.35 -4.60 -22.38
C MET A 134 -48.19 -5.23 -21.27
#